data_AF-A0A8T4Q8M4-F1
#
_entry.id   AF-A0A8T4Q8M4-F1
#
_cell.length_a   1.000
_cell.length_b   1.000
_cell.length_c   1.000
_cell.angle_alpha   90.00
_cell.angle_beta   90.00
_cell.angle_gamma   90.00
#
_symmetry.space_group_name_H-M   'P 1'
#
loop_
_entity.id
_entity.type
_entity.pdbx_description
1 polymer ?
#
loop_
_entity_poly.entity_id
_entity_poly.type
_entity_poly.pdbx_seq_one_letter_code
_entity_poly.pdbx_strand_id
1 'polypeptide(L)'
;MKSAHSELVREEGKALGIVAGVLFVVLLVAFYKSGVIVALRMALALLWLFVVPGMLLLLFLREKLQRMERILIGSLLSAGVLGIASYYVGLIGFNVNYHYLVLPLVLDGAGIIVFLWHSKKKGGEL
;
A
#
# COMPACT_ATOMS: atom_id res chain seq x y z
N MET A 1 -4.59 -26.12 11.95
CA MET A 1 -5.20 -24.88 12.46
C MET A 1 -4.60 -23.70 11.68
N LYS A 2 -5.32 -23.12 10.71
CA LYS A 2 -4.83 -21.90 10.04
C LYS A 2 -5.01 -20.76 11.03
N SER A 3 -3.95 -20.02 11.35
CA SER A 3 -4.07 -18.87 12.25
C SER A 3 -4.95 -17.81 11.58
N ALA A 4 -5.80 -17.12 12.33
CA ALA A 4 -6.67 -16.05 11.81
C ALA A 4 -5.91 -14.98 11.00
N HIS A 5 -4.61 -14.82 11.26
CA HIS A 5 -3.73 -13.91 10.51
C HIS A 5 -3.45 -14.41 9.08
N SER A 6 -3.29 -15.72 8.88
CA SER A 6 -3.02 -16.31 7.57
C SER A 6 -4.22 -16.18 6.61
N GLU A 7 -5.44 -16.23 7.14
CA GLU A 7 -6.65 -16.03 6.34
C GLU A 7 -6.81 -14.56 5.94
N LEU A 8 -6.55 -13.63 6.86
CA LEU A 8 -6.57 -12.19 6.59
C LEU A 8 -5.59 -11.84 5.45
N VAL A 9 -4.34 -12.30 5.55
CA VAL A 9 -3.31 -12.05 4.52
C VAL A 9 -3.75 -12.58 3.16
N ARG A 10 -4.37 -13.77 3.13
CA ARG A 10 -4.86 -14.37 1.89
C ARG A 10 -6.00 -13.55 1.25
N GLU A 11 -6.94 -13.06 2.04
CA GLU A 11 -8.04 -12.26 1.51
C GLU A 11 -7.61 -10.89 1.01
N GLU A 12 -6.78 -10.19 1.79
CA GLU A 12 -6.22 -8.90 1.39
C GLU A 12 -5.31 -9.07 0.16
N GLY A 13 -4.55 -10.15 0.07
CA GLY A 13 -3.74 -10.49 -1.11
C GLY A 13 -4.58 -10.73 -2.37
N LYS A 14 -5.75 -11.37 -2.25
CA LYS A 14 -6.68 -11.50 -3.38
C LYS A 14 -7.21 -10.15 -3.85
N ALA A 15 -7.58 -9.27 -2.92
CA ALA A 15 -8.06 -7.94 -3.25
C ALA A 15 -6.98 -7.11 -3.95
N LEU A 16 -5.73 -7.18 -3.46
CA LEU A 16 -4.57 -6.59 -4.14
C LEU A 16 -4.41 -7.12 -5.57
N GLY A 17 -4.56 -8.43 -5.77
CA GLY A 17 -4.52 -9.03 -7.11
C GLY A 17 -5.62 -8.51 -8.03
N ILE A 18 -6.84 -8.32 -7.51
CA ILE A 18 -7.95 -7.71 -8.29
C ILE A 18 -7.63 -6.27 -8.65
N VAL A 19 -7.18 -5.46 -7.69
CA VAL A 19 -6.77 -4.07 -7.93
C VAL A 19 -5.63 -4.01 -8.95
N ALA A 20 -4.65 -4.92 -8.87
CA ALA A 20 -3.58 -5.07 -9.85
C ALA A 20 -4.14 -5.29 -11.26
N GLY A 21 -5.07 -6.23 -11.39
CA GLY A 21 -5.70 -6.57 -12.66
C GLY A 21 -6.49 -5.41 -13.25
N VAL A 22 -7.28 -4.72 -12.42
CA VAL A 22 -8.05 -3.53 -12.84
C VAL A 22 -7.11 -2.42 -13.29
N LEU A 23 -6.09 -2.09 -12.50
CA LEU A 23 -5.10 -1.06 -12.87
C LEU A 23 -4.37 -1.44 -14.17
N PHE A 24 -3.99 -2.71 -14.32
CA PHE A 24 -3.33 -3.20 -15.51
C PHE A 24 -4.20 -3.05 -16.75
N VAL A 25 -5.48 -3.43 -16.70
CA VAL A 25 -6.41 -3.28 -17.82
C VAL A 25 -6.63 -1.81 -18.16
N VAL A 26 -6.84 -0.95 -17.15
CA VAL A 26 -7.00 0.50 -17.35
C VAL A 26 -5.77 1.09 -18.03
N LEU A 27 -4.56 0.73 -17.56
CA LEU A 27 -3.31 1.20 -18.15
C LEU A 27 -3.05 0.63 -19.53
N LEU A 28 -3.43 -0.62 -19.80
CA LEU A 28 -3.32 -1.22 -21.12
C LEU A 28 -4.17 -0.46 -22.15
N VAL A 29 -5.37 -0.02 -21.75
CA VAL A 29 -6.24 0.80 -22.59
C VAL A 29 -5.69 2.22 -22.74
N ALA A 30 -5.30 2.86 -21.63
CA ALA A 30 -4.78 4.23 -21.63
C ALA A 30 -3.46 4.36 -22.43
N PHE A 31 -2.60 3.36 -22.33
CA PHE A 31 -1.30 3.29 -23.00
C PHE A 31 -1.30 2.25 -24.11
N TYR A 32 -2.35 2.21 -24.95
CA TYR A 32 -2.51 1.18 -25.99
C TYR A 32 -1.36 1.13 -27.03
N LYS A 33 -0.61 2.24 -27.19
CA LYS A 33 0.57 2.31 -28.07
C LYS A 33 1.83 1.76 -27.40
N SER A 34 1.80 1.54 -26.10
CA SER A 34 2.91 1.01 -25.32
C SER A 34 2.85 -0.52 -25.28
N GLY A 35 4.00 -1.16 -25.12
CA GLY A 35 4.03 -2.62 -24.94
C GLY A 35 3.35 -3.06 -23.64
N VAL A 36 2.77 -4.26 -23.64
CA VAL A 36 2.08 -4.87 -22.48
C VAL A 36 2.93 -4.84 -21.20
N ILE A 37 4.24 -5.03 -21.34
CA ILE A 37 5.21 -5.00 -20.23
C ILE A 37 5.24 -3.62 -19.54
N VAL A 38 5.03 -2.54 -20.30
CA VAL A 38 5.00 -1.17 -19.76
C VAL A 38 3.77 -0.99 -18.87
N ALA A 39 2.59 -1.38 -19.37
CA ALA A 39 1.35 -1.32 -18.59
C ALA A 39 1.43 -2.14 -17.31
N LEU A 40 2.00 -3.36 -17.37
CA LEU A 40 2.19 -4.21 -16.20
C LEU A 40 3.14 -3.58 -15.17
N ARG A 41 4.29 -3.06 -15.63
CA ARG A 41 5.26 -2.39 -14.75
C ARG A 41 4.63 -1.18 -14.06
N MET A 42 3.87 -0.38 -14.80
CA MET A 42 3.17 0.77 -14.24
C MET A 42 2.11 0.36 -13.21
N ALA A 43 1.32 -0.67 -13.50
CA ALA A 43 0.31 -1.17 -12.55
C ALA A 43 0.96 -1.63 -11.23
N LEU A 44 2.05 -2.39 -11.32
CA LEU A 44 2.81 -2.84 -10.16
C LEU A 44 3.48 -1.68 -9.41
N ALA A 45 4.00 -0.68 -10.12
CA ALA A 45 4.57 0.51 -9.50
C ALA A 45 3.52 1.33 -8.74
N LEU A 46 2.31 1.50 -9.29
CA LEU A 46 1.21 2.19 -8.61
C LEU A 46 0.74 1.42 -7.37
N LEU A 47 0.66 0.10 -7.46
CA LEU A 47 0.36 -0.74 -6.29
C LEU A 47 1.40 -0.58 -5.20
N TRP A 48 2.68 -0.69 -5.58
CA TRP A 48 3.81 -0.61 -4.67
C TRP A 48 3.91 0.75 -3.98
N LEU A 49 3.75 1.83 -4.73
CA LEU A 49 3.88 3.17 -4.19
C LEU A 49 2.66 3.57 -3.37
N PHE A 50 1.45 3.30 -3.83
CA PHE A 50 0.27 3.95 -3.24
C PHE A 50 -0.64 2.99 -2.49
N VAL A 51 -1.00 1.87 -3.12
CA VAL A 51 -2.06 1.00 -2.60
C VAL A 51 -1.58 0.18 -1.42
N VAL A 52 -0.41 -0.45 -1.53
CA VAL A 52 0.14 -1.30 -0.47
C VAL A 52 0.47 -0.49 0.79
N PRO A 53 1.24 0.60 0.73
CA PRO A 53 1.57 1.36 1.93
C PRO A 53 0.32 2.02 2.53
N GLY A 54 -0.58 2.50 1.68
CA GLY A 54 -1.84 3.08 2.09
C GLY A 54 -2.72 2.14 2.92
N MET A 55 -2.87 0.90 2.45
CA MET A 55 -3.63 -0.11 3.18
C MET A 55 -2.95 -0.54 4.48
N LEU A 56 -1.63 -0.69 4.49
CA LEU A 56 -0.89 -1.09 5.68
C LEU A 56 -0.93 0.00 6.76
N LEU A 57 -0.83 1.27 6.38
CA LEU A 57 -1.01 2.39 7.31
C LEU A 57 -2.39 2.38 7.95
N LEU A 58 -3.44 1.96 7.25
CA LEU A 58 -4.80 1.90 7.77
C LEU A 58 -5.18 0.54 8.38
N LEU A 59 -4.24 -0.41 8.49
CA LEU A 59 -4.52 -1.77 8.97
C LEU A 59 -5.05 -1.79 10.41
N PHE A 60 -4.59 -0.85 11.26
CA PHE A 60 -5.08 -0.71 12.63
C PHE A 60 -6.56 -0.26 12.71
N LEU A 61 -7.10 0.35 11.63
CA LEU A 61 -8.50 0.75 11.50
C LEU A 61 -9.36 -0.29 10.78
N ARG A 62 -8.89 -1.52 10.59
CA ARG A 62 -9.62 -2.54 9.81
C ARG A 62 -11.04 -2.84 10.30
N GLU A 63 -11.29 -2.67 11.60
CA GLU A 63 -12.61 -2.92 12.20
C GLU A 63 -13.61 -1.79 11.91
N LYS A 64 -13.11 -0.60 11.55
CA LYS A 64 -13.91 0.59 11.28
C LYS A 64 -14.09 0.88 9.80
N LEU A 65 -13.14 0.44 8.97
CA LEU A 65 -13.12 0.71 7.54
C LEU A 65 -13.26 -0.57 6.74
N GLN A 66 -14.22 -0.57 5.82
CA GLN A 66 -14.36 -1.63 4.83
C GLN A 66 -13.14 -1.68 3.91
N ARG A 67 -12.91 -2.84 3.30
CA ARG A 67 -11.71 -3.09 2.49
C ARG A 67 -11.55 -2.08 1.34
N MET A 68 -12.63 -1.77 0.61
CA MET A 68 -12.59 -0.81 -0.49
C MET A 68 -12.29 0.61 -0.01
N GLU A 69 -12.85 1.01 1.14
CA GLU A 69 -12.55 2.31 1.75
C GLU A 69 -11.07 2.41 2.14
N ARG A 70 -10.50 1.35 2.73
CA ARG A 70 -9.07 1.31 3.03
C ARG A 70 -8.20 1.37 1.78
N ILE A 71 -8.60 0.72 0.69
CA ILE A 71 -7.87 0.79 -0.59
C ILE A 71 -7.88 2.23 -1.10
N LEU A 72 -9.06 2.86 -1.19
CA LEU A 72 -9.20 4.20 -1.78
C LEU A 72 -8.59 5.29 -0.89
N ILE A 73 -9.01 5.36 0.37
CA ILE A 73 -8.53 6.35 1.34
C ILE A 73 -7.07 6.11 1.65
N GLY A 74 -6.65 4.84 1.78
CA GLY A 74 -5.25 4.48 2.02
C GLY A 74 -4.37 4.92 0.85
N SER A 75 -4.79 4.70 -0.39
CA SER A 75 -4.01 5.13 -1.56
C SER A 75 -3.81 6.65 -1.59
N LEU A 76 -4.86 7.42 -1.27
CA LEU A 76 -4.77 8.88 -1.16
C LEU A 76 -3.84 9.31 -0.01
N LEU A 77 -3.96 8.67 1.15
CA LEU A 77 -3.09 8.91 2.30
C LEU A 77 -1.63 8.64 1.95
N SER A 78 -1.36 7.49 1.33
CA SER A 78 -0.01 7.12 0.91
C SER A 78 0.56 8.10 -0.11
N ALA A 79 -0.21 8.50 -1.12
CA ALA A 79 0.23 9.50 -2.09
C ALA A 79 0.60 10.84 -1.42
N GLY A 80 -0.22 11.30 -0.47
CA GLY A 80 0.07 12.51 0.30
C GLY A 80 1.33 12.38 1.16
N VAL A 81 1.43 11.30 1.93
CA VAL A 81 2.58 11.05 2.81
C VAL A 81 3.87 10.87 2.02
N LEU A 82 3.86 10.08 0.95
CA LEU A 82 5.02 9.87 0.09
C LEU A 82 5.45 11.14 -0.64
N GLY A 83 4.50 11.93 -1.14
CA GLY A 83 4.81 13.21 -1.81
C GLY A 83 5.53 14.17 -0.86
N ILE A 84 4.98 14.35 0.34
CA ILE A 84 5.55 15.21 1.37
C ILE A 84 6.91 14.67 1.85
N ALA A 85 7.00 13.38 2.16
CA ALA A 85 8.23 12.75 2.62
C ALA A 85 9.32 12.84 1.55
N SER A 86 9.00 12.55 0.29
CA SER A 86 9.93 12.65 -0.83
C SER A 86 10.49 14.06 -0.98
N TYR A 87 9.66 15.09 -0.83
CA TYR A 87 10.10 16.48 -0.88
C TYR A 87 11.12 16.80 0.21
N TYR A 88 10.79 16.52 1.48
CA TYR A 88 11.69 16.84 2.60
C TYR A 88 12.95 15.97 2.63
N VAL A 89 12.84 14.69 2.28
CA VAL A 89 13.99 13.78 2.16
C VAL A 89 14.91 14.21 1.01
N GLY A 90 14.35 14.78 -0.06
CA GLY A 90 15.13 15.39 -1.12
C GLY A 90 15.89 16.65 -0.66
N LEU A 91 15.27 17.49 0.18
CA LEU A 91 15.90 18.71 0.71
C LEU A 91 17.10 18.43 1.63
N ILE A 92 17.09 17.33 2.38
CA ILE A 92 18.22 16.91 3.22
C ILE A 92 19.37 16.26 2.42
N GLY A 93 19.25 16.19 1.09
CA GLY A 93 20.29 15.69 0.19
C GLY A 93 20.25 14.19 -0.07
N PHE A 94 19.23 13.47 0.38
CA PHE A 94 19.07 12.07 0.01
C PHE A 94 18.60 11.96 -1.45
N ASN A 95 19.15 10.99 -2.17
CA ASN A 95 18.94 10.90 -3.61
C ASN A 95 17.52 10.42 -3.93
N VAL A 96 16.80 11.24 -4.69
CA VAL A 96 15.40 11.02 -5.11
C VAL A 96 15.22 9.68 -5.84
N ASN A 97 16.26 9.18 -6.52
CA ASN A 97 16.23 7.89 -7.19
C ASN A 97 16.00 6.71 -6.23
N TYR A 98 16.21 6.86 -4.93
CA TYR A 98 15.95 5.78 -3.97
C TYR A 98 14.60 5.93 -3.26
N HIS A 99 13.89 7.06 -3.44
CA HIS A 99 12.64 7.34 -2.72
C HIS A 99 11.55 6.32 -3.05
N TYR A 100 11.48 5.85 -4.30
CA TYR A 100 10.47 4.88 -4.74
C TYR A 100 10.60 3.52 -4.03
N LEU A 101 11.75 3.23 -3.43
CA LEU A 101 12.00 1.99 -2.71
C LEU A 101 11.98 2.23 -1.20
N VAL A 102 12.75 3.22 -0.73
CA VAL A 102 12.95 3.45 0.71
C VAL A 102 11.67 3.92 1.38
N LEU A 103 10.95 4.88 0.79
CA LEU A 103 9.80 5.47 1.45
C LEU A 103 8.62 4.50 1.61
N PRO A 104 8.21 3.73 0.58
CA PRO A 104 7.17 2.70 0.76
C PRO A 104 7.54 1.68 1.84
N LEU A 105 8.79 1.20 1.86
CA LEU A 105 9.24 0.24 2.88
C LEU A 105 9.14 0.79 4.30
N VAL A 106 9.51 2.07 4.49
CA VAL A 106 9.37 2.74 5.80
C VAL A 106 7.90 2.84 6.21
N LEU A 107 7.01 3.18 5.28
CA LEU A 107 5.58 3.27 5.56
C LEU A 107 4.95 1.89 5.84
N ASP A 108 5.31 0.87 5.08
CA ASP A 108 4.87 -0.51 5.29
C ASP A 108 5.28 -1.00 6.69
N GLY A 109 6.56 -0.78 7.05
CA GLY A 109 7.09 -1.09 8.38
C GLY A 109 6.34 -0.36 9.48
N ALA A 110 6.11 0.95 9.32
CA ALA A 110 5.36 1.75 10.28
C ALA A 110 3.92 1.24 10.47
N GLY A 111 3.20 0.94 9.38
CA GLY A 111 1.84 0.41 9.43
C GLY A 111 1.76 -0.93 10.17
N ILE A 112 2.71 -1.84 9.90
CA ILE A 112 2.79 -3.14 10.59
C ILE A 112 3.08 -2.96 12.08
N ILE A 113 4.06 -2.11 12.44
CA ILE A 113 4.43 -1.85 13.84
C ILE A 113 3.23 -1.29 14.62
N VAL A 114 2.53 -0.29 14.06
CA VAL A 114 1.34 0.31 14.67
C VAL A 114 0.23 -0.72 14.85
N PHE A 115 0.00 -1.57 13.85
CA PHE A 115 -0.99 -2.65 13.95
C PHE A 115 -0.67 -3.65 15.06
N LEU A 116 0.58 -4.09 15.17
CA LEU A 116 1.01 -5.02 16.21
C LEU A 116 0.89 -4.40 17.61
N TRP A 117 1.27 -3.13 17.76
CA TRP A 117 1.14 -2.41 19.03
C TRP A 117 -0.32 -2.26 19.45
N HIS A 118 -1.19 -1.87 18.53
CA HIS A 118 -2.63 -1.73 18.78
C HIS A 118 -3.29 -3.08 19.10
N SER A 119 -2.91 -4.15 18.41
CA SER A 119 -3.44 -5.50 18.65
C SER A 119 -3.05 -6.04 20.04
N LYS A 120 -1.81 -5.78 20.49
CA LYS A 120 -1.38 -6.12 21.85
C LYS A 120 -2.19 -5.38 22.92
N LYS A 121 -2.48 -4.09 22.71
CA LYS A 121 -3.25 -3.28 23.65
C LYS A 121 -4.68 -3.82 23.83
N LYS A 122 -5.37 -4.14 22.72
CA LYS A 122 -6.70 -4.77 22.77
C LYS A 122 -6.69 -6.17 23.39
N GLY A 123 -5.61 -6.93 23.24
CA GLY A 123 -5.46 -8.24 23.87
C GLY A 123 -5.16 -8.21 25.38
N GLY A 124 -4.86 -7.04 25.95
CA GLY A 124 -4.65 -6.84 27.39
C GLY A 124 -5.82 -6.14 28.11
N GLU A 125 -6.92 -5.88 27.41
CA GLU A 125 -8.16 -5.30 27.95
C GLU A 125 -9.26 -6.37 28.12
N LEU A 126 -8.88 -7.65 28.25
CA LEU A 126 -9.76 -8.77 28.61
C LEU A 126 -9.48 -9.25 30.04
#